data_AF-A0A7C3V2M7-F1
#
_entry.id   AF-A0A7C3V2M7-F1
#
_cell.length_a   1.000
_cell.length_b   1.000
_cell.length_c   1.000
_cell.angle_alpha   90.00
_cell.angle_beta   90.00
_cell.angle_gamma   90.00
#
_symmetry.space_group_name_H-M   'P 1'
#
loop_
_entity.id
_entity.type
_entity.pdbx_description
1 polymer ?
#
loop_
_entity_poly.entity_id
_entity_poly.type
_entity_poly.pdbx_seq_one_letter_code
_entity_poly.pdbx_strand_id
1 'polypeptide(L)'
;MPQLLHTGRFGTIEVEKSWVETNLHICKLTQGGYVYVSGLPVTSEADLRKAIPAGPEREAALQWLANRELPEETPKKRIVVNPDGSCAFEDGSPVENISDILNHIPPGPFQDAAYRWLQEKKAQEKALQEKAAKAVVQATEVVKKEMAPKKAKKAAA
;
A
#
# COMPACT_ATOMS: atom_id res chain seq x y z
N MET A 1 -8.68 -17.02 4.83
CA MET A 1 -7.47 -16.51 5.52
C MET A 1 -6.27 -17.07 4.78
N PRO A 2 -5.34 -16.23 4.30
CA PRO A 2 -4.19 -16.70 3.54
C PRO A 2 -3.23 -17.49 4.43
N GLN A 3 -2.66 -18.56 3.88
CA GLN A 3 -1.73 -19.46 4.54
C GLN A 3 -0.30 -19.15 4.10
N LEU A 4 0.60 -18.90 5.05
CA LEU A 4 2.01 -18.68 4.77
C LEU A 4 2.72 -20.04 4.62
N LEU A 5 3.38 -20.25 3.47
CA LEU A 5 4.14 -21.46 3.19
C LEU A 5 5.63 -21.11 3.03
N HIS A 6 6.49 -21.76 3.82
CA HIS A 6 7.94 -21.59 3.72
C HIS A 6 8.51 -22.54 2.68
N THR A 7 8.73 -22.02 1.47
CA THR A 7 9.45 -22.71 0.41
C THR A 7 10.93 -22.47 0.62
N GLY A 8 11.65 -23.39 1.29
CA GLY A 8 13.00 -23.13 1.82
C GLY A 8 13.98 -22.40 0.88
N ARG A 9 13.91 -22.65 -0.44
CA ARG A 9 14.77 -22.01 -1.45
C ARG A 9 14.23 -20.70 -2.05
N PHE A 10 12.91 -20.46 -1.97
CA PHE A 10 12.23 -19.31 -2.58
C PHE A 10 11.55 -18.38 -1.55
N GLY A 11 11.76 -18.63 -0.26
CA GLY A 11 11.24 -17.82 0.82
C GLY A 11 9.80 -18.17 1.20
N THR A 12 9.11 -17.22 1.82
CA THR A 12 7.72 -17.39 2.25
C THR A 12 6.77 -16.93 1.17
N ILE A 13 5.84 -17.80 0.78
CA ILE A 13 4.76 -17.47 -0.15
C ILE A 13 3.42 -17.43 0.58
N GLU A 14 2.58 -16.46 0.21
CA GLU A 14 1.21 -16.34 0.71
C GLU A 14 0.26 -17.11 -0.20
N VAL A 15 -0.27 -18.22 0.30
CA VAL A 15 -1.17 -19.11 -0.41
C VAL A 15 -2.61 -18.76 -0.04
N GLU A 16 -3.41 -18.40 -1.03
CA GLU A 16 -4.86 -18.24 -0.87
C GLU A 16 -5.55 -19.61 -0.83
N LYS A 17 -5.14 -20.50 -1.73
CA LYS A 17 -5.77 -21.82 -1.92
C LYS A 17 -4.77 -22.81 -2.49
N SER A 18 -4.91 -24.09 -2.15
CA SER A 18 -4.07 -25.15 -2.69
C SER A 18 -4.89 -26.33 -3.17
N TRP A 19 -4.36 -27.03 -4.17
CA TRP A 19 -4.92 -28.24 -4.74
C TRP A 19 -3.85 -29.32 -4.76
N VAL A 20 -4.28 -30.53 -4.41
CA VAL A 20 -3.43 -31.68 -4.20
C VAL A 20 -4.00 -32.83 -5.01
N GLU A 21 -3.24 -33.29 -5.99
CA GLU A 21 -3.65 -34.42 -6.84
C GLU A 21 -2.47 -35.36 -7.04
N THR A 22 -2.52 -36.53 -6.40
CA THR A 22 -1.44 -37.53 -6.40
C THR A 22 -0.11 -36.93 -5.95
N ASN A 23 0.82 -36.65 -6.89
CA ASN A 23 2.14 -36.08 -6.64
C ASN A 23 2.22 -34.59 -7.02
N LEU A 24 1.09 -33.98 -7.38
CA LEU A 24 1.03 -32.60 -7.85
C LEU A 24 0.40 -31.73 -6.77
N HIS A 25 1.17 -30.77 -6.27
CA HIS A 25 0.69 -29.73 -5.35
C HIS A 25 0.79 -28.38 -6.04
N ILE A 26 -0.36 -27.76 -6.30
CA ILE A 26 -0.45 -26.42 -6.89
C ILE A 26 -1.11 -25.48 -5.88
N CYS A 27 -0.53 -24.32 -5.70
CA CYS A 27 -0.98 -23.26 -4.82
C CYS A 27 -1.32 -22.02 -5.64
N LYS A 28 -2.47 -21.43 -5.37
CA LYS A 28 -2.85 -20.07 -5.78
C LYS A 28 -2.32 -19.09 -4.74
N LEU A 29 -1.60 -18.08 -5.21
CA LEU A 29 -1.06 -17.00 -4.39
C LEU A 29 -2.10 -15.90 -4.18
N THR A 30 -1.98 -15.16 -3.07
CA THR A 30 -2.81 -13.97 -2.78
C THR A 30 -2.67 -12.88 -3.85
N GLN A 31 -1.52 -12.84 -4.55
CA GLN A 31 -1.25 -11.91 -5.65
C GLN A 31 -1.76 -12.40 -7.02
N GLY A 32 -2.52 -13.49 -7.08
CA GLY A 32 -3.14 -13.97 -8.34
C GLY A 32 -2.28 -14.90 -9.20
N GLY A 33 -1.11 -15.33 -8.70
CA GLY A 33 -0.23 -16.28 -9.38
C GLY A 33 -0.44 -17.74 -8.97
N TYR A 34 0.05 -18.69 -9.79
CA TYR A 34 -0.01 -20.13 -9.49
C TYR A 34 1.40 -20.73 -9.42
N VAL A 35 1.70 -21.43 -8.32
CA VAL A 35 3.02 -22.03 -8.06
C VAL A 35 2.87 -23.46 -7.57
N TYR A 36 3.89 -24.28 -7.78
CA TYR A 36 4.03 -25.57 -7.11
C TYR A 36 4.41 -25.36 -5.64
N VAL A 37 4.18 -26.36 -4.79
CA VAL A 37 4.64 -26.33 -3.37
C VAL A 37 6.16 -26.15 -3.23
N SER A 38 6.93 -26.50 -4.27
CA SER A 38 8.37 -26.25 -4.30
C SER A 38 8.74 -24.77 -4.42
N GLY A 39 7.78 -23.89 -4.70
CA GLY A 39 7.97 -22.46 -4.98
C GLY A 39 8.20 -22.12 -6.45
N LEU A 40 8.21 -23.13 -7.34
CA LEU A 40 8.36 -22.89 -8.77
C LEU A 40 7.04 -22.46 -9.42
N PRO A 41 7.05 -21.54 -10.40
CA PRO A 41 5.84 -21.18 -11.14
C PRO A 41 5.32 -22.35 -11.96
N VAL A 42 4.00 -22.50 -12.04
CA VAL A 42 3.39 -23.51 -12.91
C VAL A 42 3.65 -23.15 -14.38
N THR A 43 4.10 -24.13 -15.16
CA THR A 43 4.44 -23.98 -16.59
C THR A 43 3.59 -24.86 -17.48
N SER A 44 2.93 -25.88 -16.93
CA SER A 44 2.20 -26.89 -17.69
C SER A 44 0.68 -26.67 -17.56
N GLU A 45 0.01 -26.55 -18.70
CA GLU A 45 -1.46 -26.48 -18.73
C GLU A 45 -2.11 -27.79 -18.26
N ALA A 46 -1.49 -28.93 -18.63
CA ALA A 46 -1.96 -30.26 -18.25
C ALA A 46 -1.95 -30.44 -16.73
N ASP A 47 -0.96 -29.86 -16.05
CA ASP A 47 -0.81 -29.90 -14.60
C ASP A 47 -1.93 -29.14 -13.90
N LEU A 48 -2.28 -27.95 -14.41
CA LEU A 48 -3.41 -27.16 -13.91
C LEU A 48 -4.74 -27.89 -14.09
N ARG A 49 -4.98 -28.47 -15.28
CA ARG A 49 -6.21 -29.23 -15.55
C ARG A 49 -6.32 -30.49 -14.70
N LYS A 50 -5.19 -31.10 -14.35
CA LYS A 50 -5.13 -32.31 -13.55
C LYS A 50 -5.38 -32.02 -12.06
N ALA A 51 -4.71 -31.02 -11.49
CA ALA A 51 -4.85 -30.74 -10.05
C ALA A 51 -6.04 -29.87 -9.68
N ILE A 52 -6.43 -28.91 -10.53
CA ILE A 52 -7.53 -28.00 -10.23
C ILE A 52 -8.81 -28.60 -10.83
N PRO A 53 -9.89 -28.84 -10.05
CA PRO A 53 -11.14 -29.37 -10.58
C PRO A 53 -11.81 -28.42 -11.58
N ALA A 54 -12.68 -28.95 -12.45
CA ALA A 54 -13.36 -28.16 -13.47
C ALA A 54 -14.25 -27.10 -12.80
N GLY A 55 -14.13 -25.84 -13.25
CA GLY A 55 -14.83 -24.71 -12.66
C GLY A 55 -14.07 -23.38 -12.85
N PRO A 56 -14.54 -22.30 -12.22
CA PRO A 56 -13.99 -20.96 -12.43
C PRO A 56 -12.51 -20.84 -12.01
N GLU A 57 -12.08 -21.61 -11.02
CA GLU A 57 -10.68 -21.60 -10.55
C GLU A 57 -9.71 -22.18 -11.58
N ARG A 58 -10.16 -23.20 -12.33
CA ARG A 58 -9.36 -23.81 -13.40
C ARG A 58 -9.25 -22.84 -14.58
N GLU A 59 -10.36 -22.20 -14.96
CA GLU A 59 -10.35 -21.20 -16.02
C GLU A 59 -9.44 -20.01 -15.68
N ALA A 60 -9.50 -19.51 -14.45
CA ALA A 60 -8.61 -18.47 -13.96
C ALA A 60 -7.13 -18.89 -14.02
N ALA A 61 -6.81 -20.13 -13.65
CA ALA A 61 -5.44 -20.64 -13.71
C ALA A 61 -4.93 -20.78 -15.15
N LEU A 62 -5.79 -21.23 -16.07
CA LEU A 62 -5.46 -21.33 -17.50
C LEU A 62 -5.26 -19.96 -18.13
N GLN A 63 -6.11 -18.99 -17.79
CA GLN A 63 -5.96 -17.60 -18.23
C GLN A 63 -4.68 -16.97 -17.67
N TRP A 64 -4.37 -17.20 -16.39
CA TRP A 64 -3.09 -16.76 -15.81
C TRP A 64 -1.91 -17.35 -16.58
N LEU A 65 -1.92 -18.65 -16.87
CA LEU A 65 -0.81 -19.31 -17.59
C LEU A 65 -0.66 -18.74 -19.01
N ALA A 66 -1.77 -18.52 -19.72
CA ALA A 66 -1.78 -17.95 -21.06
C ALA A 66 -1.30 -16.49 -21.09
N ASN A 67 -1.59 -15.72 -20.03
CA ASN A 67 -1.24 -14.30 -19.92
C ASN A 67 0.03 -14.05 -19.09
N ARG A 68 0.72 -15.10 -18.62
CA ARG A 68 1.90 -14.99 -17.75
C ARG A 68 3.06 -14.23 -18.40
N GLU A 69 3.19 -14.35 -19.71
CA GLU A 69 4.24 -13.70 -20.49
C GLU A 69 3.81 -12.35 -21.07
N LEU A 70 2.52 -12.02 -20.99
CA LEU A 70 2.11 -10.66 -21.27
C LEU A 70 2.53 -9.78 -20.07
N PRO A 71 3.22 -8.65 -20.31
CA PRO A 71 3.40 -7.67 -19.26
C PRO A 71 2.01 -7.30 -18.76
N GLU A 72 1.78 -7.53 -17.47
CA GLU A 72 0.50 -7.34 -16.82
C GLU A 72 0.00 -5.89 -17.03
N GLU A 73 -0.83 -5.67 -18.04
CA GLU A 73 -1.61 -4.44 -18.20
C GLU A 73 -2.84 -4.54 -17.29
N THR A 74 -2.63 -4.45 -15.98
CA THR A 74 -3.69 -4.03 -15.06
C THR A 74 -3.45 -2.58 -14.67
N PRO A 75 -4.52 -1.78 -14.55
CA PRO A 75 -4.53 -0.38 -14.94
C PRO A 75 -3.66 0.40 -13.96
N LYS A 76 -2.49 0.86 -14.40
CA LYS A 76 -1.79 1.93 -13.69
C LYS A 76 -2.70 3.13 -13.72
N LYS A 77 -3.53 3.29 -12.68
CA LYS A 77 -4.31 4.51 -12.42
C LYS A 77 -3.43 5.70 -12.76
N ARG A 78 -3.77 6.42 -13.80
CA ARG A 78 -2.91 7.49 -14.29
C ARG A 78 -2.97 8.60 -13.25
N ILE A 79 -1.80 9.03 -12.77
CA ILE A 79 -1.73 10.22 -11.94
C ILE A 79 -1.84 11.41 -12.88
N VAL A 80 -2.86 12.23 -12.67
CA VAL A 80 -3.11 13.47 -13.40
C VAL A 80 -2.67 14.63 -12.52
N VAL A 81 -1.94 15.56 -13.13
CA VAL A 81 -1.63 16.84 -12.51
C VAL A 81 -2.77 17.80 -12.85
N ASN A 82 -3.52 18.20 -11.84
CA ASN A 82 -4.61 19.16 -11.97
C ASN A 82 -4.04 20.57 -12.23
N PRO A 83 -4.84 21.49 -12.79
CA PRO A 83 -4.42 22.87 -13.07
C PRO A 83 -3.99 23.67 -11.84
N ASP A 84 -4.41 23.24 -10.65
CA ASP A 84 -4.01 23.80 -9.36
C ASP A 84 -2.64 23.29 -8.85
N GLY A 85 -1.97 22.44 -9.63
CA GLY A 85 -0.72 21.79 -9.28
C GLY A 85 -0.87 20.56 -8.38
N SER A 86 -2.09 20.14 -8.04
CA SER A 86 -2.34 18.93 -7.25
C SER A 86 -2.19 17.66 -8.08
N CYS A 87 -1.64 16.60 -7.49
CA CYS A 87 -1.58 15.28 -8.11
C CYS A 87 -2.68 14.39 -7.53
N ALA A 88 -3.59 13.93 -8.38
CA ALA A 88 -4.64 12.98 -8.03
C ALA A 88 -4.61 11.81 -9.03
N PHE A 89 -5.13 10.66 -8.61
CA PHE A 89 -5.44 9.60 -9.56
C PHE A 89 -6.61 10.03 -10.46
N GLU A 90 -6.70 9.46 -11.66
CA GLU A 90 -7.78 9.71 -12.62
C GLU A 90 -9.19 9.47 -12.05
N ASP A 91 -9.32 8.67 -10.98
CA ASP A 91 -10.56 8.42 -10.24
C ASP A 91 -10.90 9.50 -9.19
N GLY A 92 -10.05 10.54 -9.06
CA GLY A 92 -10.18 11.61 -8.08
C GLY A 92 -9.59 11.27 -6.70
N SER A 93 -9.00 10.08 -6.52
CA SER A 93 -8.37 9.70 -5.24
C SER A 93 -7.06 10.50 -5.04
N PRO A 94 -6.77 10.94 -3.81
CA PRO A 94 -5.54 11.66 -3.53
C PRO A 94 -4.31 10.74 -3.62
N VAL A 95 -3.20 11.28 -4.12
CA VAL A 95 -1.89 10.62 -4.03
C VAL A 95 -1.33 10.88 -2.64
N GLU A 96 -1.14 9.81 -1.85
CA GLU A 96 -0.71 9.90 -0.45
C GLU A 96 0.76 9.50 -0.26
N ASN A 97 1.27 8.60 -1.11
CA ASN A 97 2.57 7.97 -0.90
C ASN A 97 3.50 8.05 -2.12
N ILE A 98 4.80 7.99 -1.82
CA ILE A 98 5.87 7.93 -2.83
C ILE A 98 5.74 6.67 -3.70
N SER A 99 5.33 5.55 -3.08
CA SER A 99 5.11 4.29 -3.78
C SER A 99 4.05 4.41 -4.87
N ASP A 100 3.04 5.26 -4.69
CA ASP A 100 2.02 5.51 -5.69
C ASP A 100 2.62 6.19 -6.92
N ILE A 101 3.50 7.17 -6.71
CA ILE A 101 4.22 7.88 -7.79
C ILE A 101 5.14 6.92 -8.55
N LEU A 102 5.89 6.06 -7.84
CA LEU A 102 6.81 5.08 -8.44
C LEU A 102 6.09 4.03 -9.28
N ASN A 103 4.96 3.54 -8.79
CA ASN A 103 4.22 2.46 -9.44
C ASN A 103 3.43 2.96 -10.66
N HIS A 104 3.01 4.23 -10.66
CA HIS A 104 2.08 4.77 -11.65
C HIS A 104 2.68 5.78 -12.63
N ILE A 105 3.81 6.43 -12.30
CA ILE A 105 4.49 7.38 -13.18
C ILE A 105 5.80 6.76 -13.68
N PRO A 106 6.02 6.68 -15.02
CA PRO A 106 7.30 6.24 -15.56
C PRO A 106 8.41 7.23 -15.18
N PRO A 107 9.67 6.76 -15.04
CA PRO A 107 10.79 7.61 -14.68
C PRO A 107 10.98 8.73 -15.69
N GLY A 108 11.05 9.98 -15.19
CA GLY A 108 11.15 11.18 -16.03
C GLY A 108 10.79 12.47 -15.28
N PRO A 109 10.80 13.62 -15.97
CA PRO A 109 10.59 14.94 -15.36
C PRO A 109 9.22 15.08 -14.67
N PHE A 110 8.22 14.33 -15.12
CA PHE A 110 6.90 14.27 -14.47
C PHE A 110 6.95 13.57 -13.11
N GLN A 111 7.80 12.56 -12.96
CA GLN A 111 7.99 11.86 -11.69
C GLN A 111 8.64 12.78 -10.65
N ASP A 112 9.67 13.53 -11.05
CA ASP A 112 10.33 14.53 -10.20
C ASP A 112 9.39 15.64 -9.74
N ALA A 113 8.48 16.09 -10.62
CA ALA A 113 7.48 17.09 -10.28
C ALA A 113 6.48 16.56 -9.23
N ALA A 114 5.98 15.34 -9.41
CA ALA A 114 5.08 14.69 -8.45
C ALA A 114 5.76 14.47 -7.08
N TYR A 115 7.05 14.13 -7.09
CA TYR A 115 7.86 14.02 -5.88
C TYR A 115 7.97 15.32 -5.11
N ARG A 116 8.29 16.41 -5.80
CA ARG A 116 8.42 17.74 -5.19
C ARG A 116 7.10 18.20 -4.58
N TRP A 117 6.00 18.03 -5.31
CA TRP A 117 4.67 18.34 -4.79
C TRP A 117 4.33 17.56 -3.52
N LEU A 118 4.58 16.24 -3.49
CA LEU A 118 4.28 15.41 -2.32
C LEU A 118 5.14 15.80 -1.09
N GLN A 119 6.40 16.17 -1.32
CA GLN A 119 7.29 16.69 -0.27
C GLN A 119 6.79 18.02 0.28
N GLU A 120 6.40 18.96 -0.59
CA GLU A 120 5.86 20.27 -0.20
C GLU A 120 4.55 20.13 0.58
N LYS A 121 3.66 19.23 0.16
CA LYS A 121 2.41 18.91 0.89
C LYS A 121 2.71 18.41 2.31
N LYS A 122 3.61 17.44 2.46
CA LYS A 122 4.01 16.92 3.79
C LYS A 122 4.68 17.97 4.66
N ALA A 123 5.49 18.86 4.06
CA ALA A 123 6.12 19.97 4.78
C ALA A 123 5.08 20.98 5.28
N GLN A 124 4.07 21.31 4.47
CA GLN A 124 2.97 22.19 4.86
C GLN A 124 2.11 21.58 5.97
N GLU A 125 1.74 20.29 5.88
CA GLU A 125 0.98 19.61 6.92
C GLU A 125 1.73 19.57 8.25
N LYS A 126 3.04 19.28 8.21
CA LYS A 126 3.90 19.31 9.40
C LYS A 126 3.97 20.71 10.01
N ALA A 127 4.13 21.75 9.19
CA ALA A 127 4.15 23.13 9.66
C ALA A 127 2.81 23.56 10.28
N LEU A 128 1.69 23.08 9.74
CA LEU A 128 0.35 23.33 10.26
C LEU A 128 0.14 22.63 11.61
N GLN A 129 0.57 21.37 11.73
CA GLN A 129 0.56 20.63 13.01
C GLN A 129 1.43 21.31 14.06
N GLU A 130 2.63 21.79 13.69
CA GLU A 130 3.53 22.43 14.63
C GLU A 130 2.98 23.78 15.13
N LYS A 131 2.30 24.54 14.26
CA LYS A 131 1.58 25.76 14.64
C LYS A 131 0.38 25.46 15.55
N ALA A 132 -0.39 24.42 15.24
CA ALA A 132 -1.52 23.99 16.08
C ALA A 132 -1.03 23.53 17.46
N ALA A 133 0.06 22.75 17.52
CA ALA A 133 0.66 22.31 18.78
C ALA A 133 1.18 23.48 19.62
N LYS A 134 1.86 24.46 19.01
CA LYS A 134 2.33 25.68 19.68
C LYS A 134 1.17 26.53 20.22
N ALA A 135 0.07 26.64 19.48
CA ALA A 135 -1.12 27.36 19.94
C ALA A 135 -1.78 26.68 21.15
N VAL A 136 -1.85 25.34 21.17
CA VAL A 136 -2.36 24.57 22.31
C VAL A 136 -1.46 24.74 23.54
N VAL A 137 -0.14 24.69 23.38
CA VAL A 137 0.81 24.89 24.50
C VAL A 137 0.67 26.31 25.08
N GLN A 138 0.58 27.34 24.23
CA GLN A 138 0.37 28.72 24.69
C GLN A 138 -0.96 28.90 25.43
N ALA A 139 -2.06 28.33 24.91
CA ALA A 139 -3.36 28.37 25.60
C ALA A 139 -3.30 27.70 26.98
N THR A 140 -2.49 26.64 27.13
CA THR A 140 -2.34 25.91 28.41
C THR A 140 -1.47 26.66 29.42
N GLU A 141 -0.49 27.45 28.97
CA GLU A 141 0.35 28.29 29.85
C GLU A 141 -0.38 29.53 30.38
N VAL A 142 -1.26 30.15 29.59
CA VAL A 142 -2.05 31.32 30.03
C VAL A 142 -3.00 30.93 31.17
N VAL A 143 -3.64 29.76 31.07
CA VAL A 143 -4.55 29.23 32.12
C VAL A 143 -3.81 28.96 33.44
N LYS A 144 -2.55 28.51 33.40
CA LYS A 144 -1.75 28.29 34.62
C LYS A 144 -1.31 29.60 35.30
N LYS A 145 -1.11 30.68 34.55
CA LYS A 145 -0.75 31.99 35.14
C LYS A 145 -1.93 32.73 35.79
N GLU A 146 -3.17 32.45 35.37
CA GLU A 146 -4.36 33.05 36.01
C GLU A 146 -4.80 32.34 37.32
N MET A 147 -4.38 31.10 37.58
CA MET A 147 -4.72 30.36 38.81
C MET A 147 -3.75 30.55 39.98
N ALA A 148 -2.78 31.48 39.91
CA ALA A 148 -1.93 31.79 41.06
C ALA A 148 -2.68 32.72 42.05
N PRO A 149 -3.06 32.26 43.26
CA PRO A 149 -3.83 33.09 44.18
C PRO A 149 -2.95 34.21 44.74
N LYS A 150 -3.40 35.46 44.52
CA LYS A 150 -3.04 36.62 45.34
C LYS A 150 -3.43 36.32 46.80
N LYS A 151 -2.53 35.77 47.61
CA LYS A 151 -2.65 35.87 49.07
C LYS A 151 -1.88 37.08 49.57
N ALA A 152 -2.71 38.05 49.92
CA ALA A 152 -2.43 39.36 50.47
C ALA A 152 -1.49 39.36 51.68
N LYS A 153 -0.61 40.36 51.67
CA LYS A 153 -0.14 41.11 52.84
C LYS A 153 -1.30 41.44 53.80
N LYS A 154 -1.14 41.12 55.09
CA LYS A 154 -1.46 41.96 56.27
C LYS A 154 -1.10 41.16 57.53
N ALA A 155 -0.03 41.50 58.25
CA ALA A 155 0.14 42.62 59.18
C ALA A 155 -0.36 42.29 60.60
N ALA A 156 0.59 42.31 61.53
CA ALA A 156 0.53 42.83 62.91
C ALA A 156 -0.71 42.56 63.77
N ALA A 157 -0.52 41.82 64.86
CA ALA A 157 -0.48 42.34 66.24
C ALA A 157 -0.11 41.21 67.20
#